data_AF-A0A3D3LGL3-F1
#
_entry.id   AF-A0A3D3LGL3-F1
#
_cell.length_a   1.000
_cell.length_b   1.000
_cell.length_c   1.000
_cell.angle_alpha   90.00
_cell.angle_beta   90.00
_cell.angle_gamma   90.00
#
_symmetry.space_group_name_H-M   'P 1'
#
loop_
_entity.id
_entity.type
_entity.pdbx_description
1 polymer ?
#
loop_
_entity_poly.entity_id
_entity_poly.type
_entity_poly.pdbx_seq_one_letter_code
_entity_poly.pdbx_strand_id
1 'polypeptide(L)'
;MLCLAQTNDVPKDRLGELPQPWKEPIHRISFEEYDATLKYWAGQHPGIFTFEKRGESHDGQPVYLVKITDSAVPNEDKQVVLVSALHGGPERSGTTTTLHLIEWLLGGSDLAKETRRKQVVLIVPIANPYAFFTTDRFTNKQKIDLYDPQISYWDLPKLKLAVPQRTPELAAFLGIVDEYQPEMHLDLHGTGLQAFPDDKLGDRTMRQGQTMFEISACSYSNCGVRPWDPRVTEAMVQAGAAAGFGSDRAEADAQRCFYNPDHDVFRSRLW
;
A
#
# COMPACT_ATOMS: atom_id res chain seq x y z
N MET A 1 9.96 -29.15 48.64
CA MET A 1 10.66 -27.92 48.21
C MET A 1 9.71 -27.11 47.35
N LEU A 2 9.03 -26.12 47.93
CA LEU A 2 8.33 -25.10 47.15
C LEU A 2 9.36 -24.01 46.80
N CYS A 3 9.56 -23.75 45.51
CA CYS A 3 10.31 -22.59 45.05
C CYS A 3 9.47 -21.33 45.33
N LEU A 4 9.80 -20.64 46.42
CA LEU A 4 9.46 -19.26 46.64
C LEU A 4 10.40 -18.39 45.79
N ALA A 5 9.89 -17.84 44.70
CA ALA A 5 10.49 -16.68 44.05
C ALA A 5 9.48 -15.53 44.12
N GLN A 6 9.35 -14.94 45.32
CA GLN A 6 8.82 -13.59 45.45
C GLN A 6 10.00 -12.63 45.37
N THR A 7 10.34 -12.21 44.16
CA THR A 7 11.09 -10.97 43.97
C THR A 7 10.09 -9.82 44.08
N ASN A 8 10.26 -8.96 45.09
CA ASN A 8 9.55 -7.69 45.26
C ASN A 8 9.92 -6.63 44.19
N ASP A 9 10.39 -7.06 43.02
CA ASP A 9 10.59 -6.16 41.90
C ASP A 9 9.21 -5.88 41.31
N VAL A 10 8.74 -4.64 41.52
CA VAL A 10 7.70 -4.07 40.65
C VAL A 10 8.16 -4.37 39.22
N PRO A 11 7.38 -5.12 38.42
CA PRO A 11 7.77 -5.41 37.04
C PRO A 11 8.12 -4.08 36.40
N LYS A 12 9.38 -3.91 35.95
CA LYS A 12 9.75 -2.71 35.20
C LYS A 12 8.67 -2.52 34.15
N ASP A 13 8.08 -1.32 34.10
CA ASP A 13 7.07 -0.98 33.11
C ASP A 13 7.76 -0.87 31.75
N ARG A 14 8.07 -2.04 31.18
CA ARG A 14 8.72 -2.16 29.88
C ARG A 14 7.85 -1.55 28.80
N LEU A 15 6.53 -1.55 28.98
CA LEU A 15 5.58 -0.90 28.07
C LEU A 15 5.69 0.63 28.17
N GLY A 16 5.97 1.15 29.36
CA GLY A 16 6.32 2.54 29.64
C GLY A 16 7.60 3.02 28.96
N GLU A 17 8.57 2.13 28.74
CA GLU A 17 9.86 2.40 28.09
C GLU A 17 9.82 2.34 26.55
N LEU A 18 8.81 1.67 25.97
CA LEU A 18 8.64 1.60 24.51
C LEU A 18 8.09 2.92 23.96
N PRO A 19 8.40 3.29 22.70
CA PRO A 19 7.68 4.36 22.01
C PRO A 19 6.17 4.13 22.13
N GLN A 20 5.45 5.19 22.47
CA GLN A 20 3.99 5.14 22.70
C GLN A 20 3.25 5.93 21.63
N PRO A 21 3.37 5.56 20.33
CA PRO A 21 2.76 6.31 19.22
C PRO A 21 1.23 6.34 19.33
N TRP A 22 0.65 5.46 20.15
CA TRP A 22 -0.78 5.49 20.48
C TRP A 22 -1.20 6.67 21.37
N LYS A 23 -0.30 7.43 21.97
CA LYS A 23 -0.67 8.57 22.84
C LYS A 23 -0.84 9.87 22.06
N GLU A 24 -0.21 9.98 20.90
CA GLU A 24 -0.23 11.19 20.08
C GLU A 24 -1.15 11.02 18.86
N PRO A 25 -1.93 12.05 18.48
CA PRO A 25 -2.64 12.05 17.21
C PRO A 25 -1.65 11.99 16.03
N ILE A 26 -1.97 11.18 15.02
CA ILE A 26 -1.17 11.09 13.79
C ILE A 26 -1.67 12.16 12.81
N HIS A 27 -0.74 12.98 12.30
CA HIS A 27 -1.04 13.98 11.27
C HIS A 27 -1.66 13.34 10.03
N ARG A 28 -2.70 13.99 9.51
CA ARG A 28 -3.39 13.55 8.30
C ARG A 28 -3.05 14.48 7.17
N ILE A 29 -2.31 13.95 6.19
CA ILE A 29 -1.96 14.72 5.01
C ILE A 29 -3.24 15.20 4.31
N SER A 30 -3.37 16.51 4.15
CA SER A 30 -4.45 17.09 3.37
C SER A 30 -4.20 16.92 1.87
N PHE A 31 -5.20 17.18 1.04
CA PHE A 31 -4.99 17.18 -0.41
C PHE A 31 -3.97 18.25 -0.82
N GLU A 32 -4.05 19.44 -0.23
CA GLU A 32 -3.14 20.55 -0.49
C GLU A 32 -1.71 20.20 -0.09
N GLU A 33 -1.51 19.56 1.06
CA GLU A 33 -0.19 19.10 1.49
C GLU A 33 0.36 18.01 0.57
N TYR A 34 -0.49 17.06 0.16
CA TYR A 34 -0.11 15.99 -0.77
C TYR A 34 0.33 16.58 -2.12
N ASP A 35 -0.50 17.42 -2.72
CA ASP A 35 -0.22 18.05 -4.01
C ASP A 35 1.02 18.96 -3.95
N ALA A 36 1.18 19.76 -2.89
CA ALA A 36 2.35 20.58 -2.67
C ALA A 36 3.63 19.74 -2.50
N THR A 37 3.54 18.58 -1.82
CA THR A 37 4.66 17.67 -1.62
C THR A 37 5.15 17.08 -2.95
N LEU A 38 4.24 16.62 -3.81
CA LEU A 38 4.62 16.10 -5.14
C LEU A 38 5.26 17.19 -6.01
N LYS A 39 4.70 18.41 -6.00
CA LYS A 39 5.27 19.56 -6.72
C LYS A 39 6.66 19.92 -6.21
N TYR A 40 6.85 19.89 -4.89
CA TYR A 40 8.14 20.13 -4.26
C TYR A 40 9.19 19.10 -4.73
N TRP A 41 8.87 17.81 -4.66
CA TRP A 41 9.79 16.76 -5.10
C TRP A 41 10.11 16.86 -6.60
N ALA A 42 9.14 17.18 -7.45
CA ALA A 42 9.39 17.43 -8.88
C ALA A 42 10.35 18.61 -9.11
N GLY A 43 10.23 19.68 -8.33
CA GLY A 43 11.14 20.83 -8.40
C GLY A 43 12.56 20.53 -7.89
N GLN A 44 12.69 19.72 -6.84
CA GLN A 44 13.98 19.38 -6.25
C GLN A 44 14.74 18.28 -7.03
N HIS A 45 14.02 17.39 -7.71
CA HIS A 45 14.60 16.20 -8.34
C HIS A 45 14.20 16.05 -9.82
N PRO A 46 14.37 17.07 -10.69
CA PRO A 46 13.81 17.06 -12.05
C PRO A 46 14.39 15.96 -12.99
N GLY A 47 15.58 15.43 -12.69
CA GLY A 47 16.16 14.30 -13.43
C GLY A 47 15.78 12.92 -12.89
N ILE A 48 15.05 12.87 -11.78
CA ILE A 48 14.75 11.65 -11.04
C ILE A 48 13.24 11.44 -10.85
N PHE A 49 12.49 12.51 -10.56
CA PHE A 49 11.10 12.47 -10.15
C PHE A 49 10.22 13.24 -11.12
N THR A 50 9.13 12.61 -11.53
CA THR A 50 8.04 13.25 -12.25
C THR A 50 6.71 12.74 -11.71
N PHE A 51 5.66 13.52 -11.85
CA PHE A 51 4.30 13.04 -11.58
C PHE A 51 3.31 13.68 -12.55
N GLU A 52 2.23 12.97 -12.84
CA GLU A 52 1.19 13.41 -13.75
C GLU A 52 -0.19 12.95 -13.28
N LYS A 53 -1.23 13.68 -13.67
CA LYS A 53 -2.62 13.28 -13.47
C LYS A 53 -3.01 12.25 -14.52
N ARG A 54 -3.38 11.05 -14.07
CA ARG A 54 -3.83 9.94 -14.92
C ARG A 54 -5.34 9.78 -14.97
N GLY A 55 -6.02 10.29 -13.94
CA GLY A 55 -7.47 10.21 -13.81
C GLY A 55 -8.01 11.26 -12.86
N GLU A 56 -9.32 11.22 -12.69
CA GLU A 56 -10.04 12.09 -11.77
C GLU A 56 -11.20 11.30 -11.15
N SER A 57 -11.37 11.42 -9.84
CA SER A 57 -12.53 10.87 -9.14
C SER A 57 -13.80 11.68 -9.44
N HIS A 58 -14.97 11.15 -9.09
CA HIS A 58 -16.26 11.85 -9.32
C HIS A 58 -16.44 13.15 -8.53
N ASP A 59 -15.55 13.48 -7.61
CA ASP A 59 -15.51 14.76 -6.89
C ASP A 59 -14.39 15.69 -7.36
N GLY A 60 -13.72 15.35 -8.46
CA GLY A 60 -12.73 16.22 -9.09
C GLY A 60 -11.31 16.05 -8.56
N GLN A 61 -11.06 15.08 -7.68
CA GLN A 61 -9.72 14.86 -7.12
C GLN A 61 -8.87 14.01 -8.08
N PRO A 62 -7.59 14.37 -8.30
CA PRO A 62 -6.74 13.68 -9.26
C PRO A 62 -6.27 12.32 -8.75
N VAL A 63 -6.21 11.35 -9.66
CA VAL A 63 -5.41 10.13 -9.48
C VAL A 63 -4.05 10.41 -10.13
N TYR A 64 -3.01 10.51 -9.29
CA TYR A 64 -1.65 10.78 -9.74
C TYR A 64 -0.87 9.50 -9.99
N LEU A 65 -0.07 9.49 -11.06
CA LEU A 65 1.06 8.59 -11.26
C LEU A 65 2.33 9.36 -10.98
N VAL A 66 3.13 8.85 -10.05
CA VAL A 66 4.50 9.24 -9.80
C VAL A 66 5.41 8.29 -10.57
N LYS A 67 6.44 8.82 -11.22
CA LYS A 67 7.49 8.05 -11.87
C LYS A 67 8.86 8.48 -11.34
N ILE A 68 9.60 7.49 -10.82
CA ILE A 68 10.95 7.68 -10.27
C ILE A 68 11.94 6.80 -11.03
N THR A 69 12.91 7.42 -11.67
CA THR A 69 14.01 6.73 -12.39
C THR A 69 15.15 7.68 -12.67
N ASP A 70 16.37 7.19 -12.82
CA ASP A 70 17.50 8.02 -13.25
C ASP A 70 17.40 8.32 -14.75
N SER A 71 17.02 9.54 -15.11
CA SER A 71 16.83 9.95 -16.52
C SER A 71 18.13 10.03 -17.31
N ALA A 72 19.30 9.98 -16.66
CA ALA A 72 20.59 9.90 -17.34
C ALA A 72 20.90 8.49 -17.86
N VAL A 73 20.16 7.47 -17.40
CA VAL A 73 20.27 6.10 -17.88
C VAL A 73 19.07 5.79 -18.80
N PRO A 74 19.29 5.31 -20.03
CA PRO A 74 18.21 4.91 -20.93
C PRO A 74 17.30 3.85 -20.30
N ASN A 75 16.02 3.83 -20.70
CA ASN A 75 15.01 2.97 -20.06
C ASN A 75 14.92 1.57 -20.67
N GLU A 76 15.54 1.33 -21.83
CA GLU A 76 15.38 0.10 -22.63
C GLU A 76 15.75 -1.17 -21.86
N ASP A 77 16.75 -1.09 -20.97
CA ASP A 77 17.21 -2.20 -20.13
C ASP A 77 16.69 -2.11 -18.68
N LYS A 78 15.80 -1.17 -18.37
CA LYS A 78 15.25 -0.99 -17.02
C LYS A 78 14.00 -1.83 -16.83
N GLN A 79 13.86 -2.41 -15.64
CA GLN A 79 12.64 -3.09 -15.22
C GLN A 79 11.60 -2.04 -14.79
N VAL A 80 10.33 -2.31 -15.06
CA VAL A 80 9.20 -1.49 -14.66
C VAL A 80 8.52 -2.11 -13.45
N VAL A 81 8.50 -1.35 -12.35
CA VAL A 81 7.81 -1.76 -11.12
C VAL A 81 6.66 -0.81 -10.87
N LEU A 82 5.47 -1.35 -10.66
CA LEU A 82 4.30 -0.60 -10.23
C LEU A 82 4.05 -0.82 -8.74
N VAL A 83 3.98 0.26 -7.98
CA VAL A 83 3.56 0.25 -6.57
C VAL A 83 2.27 1.05 -6.47
N SER A 84 1.18 0.42 -6.06
CA SER A 84 -0.06 1.13 -5.76
C SER A 84 -0.34 1.11 -4.28
N ALA A 85 -1.16 2.04 -3.82
CA ALA A 85 -1.78 1.97 -2.52
C ALA A 85 -3.21 2.51 -2.58
N LEU A 86 -3.97 2.13 -1.56
CA LEU A 86 -5.25 2.73 -1.22
C LEU A 86 -6.33 2.55 -2.29
N HIS A 87 -6.48 1.31 -2.78
CA HIS A 87 -7.74 0.89 -3.39
C HIS A 87 -8.89 0.93 -2.36
N GLY A 88 -8.58 0.63 -1.08
CA GLY A 88 -9.47 0.81 0.07
C GLY A 88 -9.21 2.10 0.84
N GLY A 89 -10.20 2.99 0.90
CA GLY A 89 -10.13 4.30 1.59
C GLY A 89 -9.53 4.39 2.99
N PRO A 90 -9.91 3.53 3.94
CA PRO A 90 -9.46 3.68 5.32
C PRO A 90 -8.00 3.20 5.53
N GLU A 91 -7.39 2.53 4.57
CA GLU A 91 -6.10 1.84 4.67
C GLU A 91 -4.89 2.79 4.54
N ARG A 92 -4.93 3.89 5.31
CA ARG A 92 -4.05 5.05 5.15
C ARG A 92 -2.57 4.75 5.30
N SER A 93 -2.20 3.72 6.09
CA SER A 93 -0.80 3.35 6.26
C SER A 93 -0.16 2.82 4.97
N GLY A 94 -0.94 2.31 4.03
CA GLY A 94 -0.47 1.98 2.68
C GLY A 94 0.04 3.22 1.95
N THR A 95 -0.78 4.29 1.92
CA THR A 95 -0.38 5.58 1.34
C THR A 95 0.85 6.18 2.03
N THR A 96 0.90 6.22 3.37
CA THR A 96 2.08 6.76 4.05
C THR A 96 3.34 5.95 3.75
N THR A 97 3.21 4.63 3.59
CA THR A 97 4.33 3.76 3.17
C THR A 97 4.80 4.12 1.76
N THR A 98 3.89 4.37 0.81
CA THR A 98 4.28 4.83 -0.53
C THR A 98 4.98 6.19 -0.53
N LEU A 99 4.53 7.13 0.31
CA LEU A 99 5.18 8.44 0.43
C LEU A 99 6.59 8.33 1.02
N HIS A 100 6.78 7.44 1.99
CA HIS A 100 8.10 7.17 2.55
C HIS A 100 9.01 6.42 1.57
N LEU A 101 8.46 5.48 0.78
CA LEU A 101 9.18 4.84 -0.31
C LEU A 101 9.66 5.86 -1.34
N ILE A 102 8.81 6.84 -1.71
CA ILE A 102 9.19 7.95 -2.59
C ILE A 102 10.37 8.70 -1.99
N GLU A 103 10.27 9.16 -0.73
CA GLU A 103 11.35 9.88 -0.05
C GLU A 103 12.67 9.09 -0.05
N TRP A 104 12.61 7.79 0.28
CA TRP A 104 13.78 6.92 0.25
C TRP A 104 14.36 6.77 -1.16
N LEU A 105 13.50 6.60 -2.16
CA LEU A 105 13.88 6.53 -3.58
C LEU A 105 14.43 7.86 -4.11
N LEU A 106 14.16 9.00 -3.47
CA LEU A 106 14.79 10.28 -3.80
C LEU A 106 16.11 10.49 -3.05
N GLY A 107 16.33 9.72 -1.99
CA GLY A 107 17.51 9.75 -1.15
C GLY A 107 18.81 9.31 -1.86
N GLY A 108 19.90 9.52 -1.12
CA GLY A 108 21.27 9.30 -1.57
C GLY A 108 21.86 7.92 -1.26
N SER A 109 21.08 6.97 -0.74
CA SER A 109 21.59 5.63 -0.44
C SER A 109 22.04 4.91 -1.72
N ASP A 110 23.05 4.06 -1.61
CA ASP A 110 23.59 3.35 -2.78
C ASP A 110 22.54 2.43 -3.40
N LEU A 111 21.72 1.79 -2.56
CA LEU A 111 20.61 0.96 -3.03
C LEU A 111 19.55 1.80 -3.76
N ALA A 112 19.15 2.97 -3.24
CA ALA A 112 18.18 3.82 -3.93
C ALA A 112 18.73 4.32 -5.28
N LYS A 113 20.00 4.71 -5.34
CA LYS A 113 20.67 5.09 -6.60
C LYS A 113 20.69 3.93 -7.60
N GLU A 114 21.06 2.73 -7.14
CA GLU A 114 21.07 1.53 -7.98
C GLU A 114 19.67 1.18 -8.50
N THR A 115 18.66 1.21 -7.63
CA THR A 115 17.26 1.01 -7.99
C THR A 115 16.85 1.97 -9.10
N ARG A 116 17.07 3.29 -8.94
CA ARG A 116 16.72 4.28 -9.98
C ARG A 116 17.46 4.09 -11.29
N ARG A 117 18.70 3.60 -11.26
CA ARG A 117 19.48 3.32 -12.47
C ARG A 117 18.98 2.09 -13.22
N LYS A 118 18.45 1.09 -12.51
CA LYS A 118 18.01 -0.20 -13.08
C LYS A 118 16.51 -0.31 -13.28
N GLN A 119 15.72 0.61 -12.71
CA GLN A 119 14.27 0.48 -12.68
C GLN A 119 13.57 1.80 -13.02
N VAL A 120 12.41 1.68 -13.65
CA VAL A 120 11.37 2.69 -13.70
C VAL A 120 10.35 2.34 -12.63
N VAL A 121 10.38 3.07 -11.51
CA VAL A 121 9.44 2.85 -10.40
C VAL A 121 8.24 3.77 -10.60
N LEU A 122 7.10 3.15 -10.92
CA LEU A 122 5.80 3.77 -11.05
C LEU A 122 5.07 3.64 -9.72
N ILE A 123 4.50 4.73 -9.22
CA ILE A 123 3.82 4.75 -7.94
C ILE A 123 2.47 5.44 -8.09
N VAL A 124 1.40 4.80 -7.64
CA VAL A 124 0.05 5.39 -7.50
C VAL A 124 -0.22 5.49 -5.99
N PRO A 125 0.16 6.59 -5.32
CA PRO A 125 0.13 6.67 -3.85
C PRO A 125 -1.29 6.63 -3.26
N ILE A 126 -2.26 7.12 -4.03
CA ILE A 126 -3.67 7.26 -3.64
C ILE A 126 -4.52 6.91 -4.86
N ALA A 127 -4.90 5.63 -4.99
CA ALA A 127 -5.80 5.19 -6.06
C ALA A 127 -7.23 5.73 -5.86
N ASN A 128 -7.70 5.83 -4.61
CA ASN A 128 -9.04 6.33 -4.27
C ASN A 128 -9.02 7.66 -3.50
N PRO A 129 -8.83 8.81 -4.18
CA PRO A 129 -8.69 10.08 -3.49
C PRO A 129 -9.98 10.48 -2.74
N TYR A 130 -11.18 10.23 -3.30
CA TYR A 130 -12.46 10.50 -2.62
C TYR A 130 -12.51 9.78 -1.26
N ALA A 131 -12.12 8.52 -1.26
CA ALA A 131 -12.12 7.75 -0.04
C ALA A 131 -11.07 8.24 0.97
N PHE A 132 -9.88 8.60 0.51
CA PHE A 132 -8.81 9.10 1.37
C PHE A 132 -9.10 10.47 1.99
N PHE A 133 -9.49 11.44 1.16
CA PHE A 133 -9.60 12.84 1.56
C PHE A 133 -11.01 13.21 2.04
N THR A 134 -12.04 12.50 1.57
CA THR A 134 -13.45 12.88 1.82
C THR A 134 -14.17 11.94 2.79
N THR A 135 -14.02 10.60 2.73
CA THR A 135 -14.94 9.69 3.47
C THR A 135 -14.36 8.67 4.47
N ASP A 136 -13.13 8.17 4.34
CA ASP A 136 -12.63 7.03 5.12
C ASP A 136 -13.42 5.73 4.90
N ARG A 137 -14.13 5.58 3.77
CA ARG A 137 -14.85 4.37 3.39
C ARG A 137 -14.15 3.67 2.23
N PHE A 138 -14.26 2.35 2.11
CA PHE A 138 -13.58 1.59 1.03
C PHE A 138 -13.95 2.05 -0.37
N THR A 139 -15.16 2.59 -0.51
CA THR A 139 -15.78 2.81 -1.79
C THR A 139 -15.53 4.21 -2.34
N ASN A 140 -15.55 4.32 -3.67
CA ASN A 140 -15.58 5.62 -4.34
C ASN A 140 -16.96 6.32 -4.12
N LYS A 141 -17.14 7.49 -4.73
CA LYS A 141 -18.39 8.28 -4.58
C LYS A 141 -19.66 7.53 -5.01
N GLN A 142 -19.53 6.56 -5.93
CA GLN A 142 -20.64 5.72 -6.36
C GLN A 142 -20.90 4.49 -5.46
N LYS A 143 -20.21 4.41 -4.31
CA LYS A 143 -20.28 3.28 -3.37
C LYS A 143 -19.77 1.97 -3.99
N ILE A 144 -18.78 2.05 -4.88
CA ILE A 144 -18.12 0.90 -5.49
C ILE A 144 -16.74 0.73 -4.87
N ASP A 145 -16.41 -0.49 -4.44
CA ASP A 145 -15.08 -0.86 -3.99
C ASP A 145 -14.14 -0.96 -5.20
N LEU A 146 -13.00 -0.28 -5.16
CA LEU A 146 -12.03 -0.30 -6.26
C LEU A 146 -11.13 -1.54 -6.21
N TYR A 147 -10.94 -2.13 -5.02
CA TYR A 147 -10.13 -3.34 -4.83
C TYR A 147 -10.89 -4.58 -5.30
N ASP A 148 -12.16 -4.71 -4.91
CA ASP A 148 -13.02 -5.84 -5.26
C ASP A 148 -14.37 -5.37 -5.86
N PRO A 149 -14.36 -4.76 -7.05
CA PRO A 149 -15.59 -4.39 -7.73
C PRO A 149 -16.34 -5.65 -8.19
N GLN A 150 -17.68 -5.59 -8.13
CA GLN A 150 -18.57 -6.69 -8.52
C GLN A 150 -18.18 -7.30 -9.88
N ILE A 151 -18.25 -8.63 -9.99
CA ILE A 151 -17.89 -9.35 -11.22
C ILE A 151 -18.63 -8.85 -12.47
N SER A 152 -19.87 -8.36 -12.30
CA SER A 152 -20.70 -7.77 -13.37
C SER A 152 -20.14 -6.47 -13.94
N TYR A 153 -19.14 -5.86 -13.28
CA TYR A 153 -18.48 -4.64 -13.74
C TYR A 153 -17.28 -4.94 -14.64
N TRP A 154 -16.99 -6.23 -14.88
CA TRP A 154 -15.92 -6.69 -15.75
C TRP A 154 -16.47 -7.35 -17.02
N ASP A 155 -15.84 -7.07 -18.15
CA ASP A 155 -15.88 -7.91 -19.35
C ASP A 155 -14.69 -8.87 -19.29
N LEU A 156 -14.86 -9.97 -18.55
CA LEU A 156 -13.79 -10.95 -18.29
C LEU A 156 -13.19 -11.57 -19.56
N PRO A 157 -13.97 -11.95 -20.60
CA PRO A 157 -13.38 -12.42 -21.85
C PRO A 157 -12.41 -11.43 -22.51
N LYS A 158 -12.67 -10.12 -22.36
CA LYS A 158 -11.78 -9.07 -22.87
C LYS A 158 -10.76 -8.58 -21.84
N LEU A 159 -10.88 -9.01 -20.59
CA LEU A 159 -10.11 -8.50 -19.44
C LEU A 159 -10.19 -6.97 -19.35
N LYS A 160 -11.39 -6.41 -19.53
CA LYS A 160 -11.62 -4.96 -19.46
C LYS A 160 -12.70 -4.61 -18.46
N LEU A 161 -12.62 -3.41 -17.91
CA LEU A 161 -13.66 -2.82 -17.09
C LEU A 161 -14.86 -2.45 -17.98
N ALA A 162 -16.05 -2.98 -17.68
CA ALA A 162 -17.26 -2.77 -18.45
C ALA A 162 -17.95 -1.43 -18.12
N VAL A 163 -17.63 -0.83 -16.97
CA VAL A 163 -18.26 0.40 -16.47
C VAL A 163 -17.24 1.48 -16.07
N PRO A 164 -16.28 1.85 -16.94
CA PRO A 164 -15.19 2.76 -16.56
C PRO A 164 -15.67 4.14 -16.09
N GLN A 165 -16.86 4.59 -16.49
CA GLN A 165 -17.45 5.86 -16.03
C GLN A 165 -17.92 5.81 -14.56
N ARG A 166 -18.16 4.60 -14.03
CA ARG A 166 -18.60 4.37 -12.65
C ARG A 166 -17.43 4.24 -11.67
N THR A 167 -16.24 3.94 -12.17
CA THR A 167 -14.99 3.82 -11.42
C THR A 167 -13.84 4.43 -12.24
N PRO A 168 -13.88 5.75 -12.52
CA PRO A 168 -12.85 6.43 -13.31
C PRO A 168 -11.47 6.31 -12.66
N GLU A 169 -11.41 6.14 -11.33
CA GLU A 169 -10.19 5.88 -10.60
C GLU A 169 -9.57 4.52 -10.98
N LEU A 170 -10.39 3.46 -11.00
CA LEU A 170 -9.97 2.14 -11.44
C LEU A 170 -9.61 2.13 -12.93
N ALA A 171 -10.37 2.85 -13.76
CA ALA A 171 -10.05 2.99 -15.17
C ALA A 171 -8.68 3.67 -15.38
N ALA A 172 -8.35 4.69 -14.57
CA ALA A 172 -7.06 5.35 -14.61
C ALA A 172 -5.92 4.39 -14.19
N PHE A 173 -6.12 3.64 -13.10
CA PHE A 173 -5.16 2.62 -12.66
C PHE A 173 -4.92 1.55 -13.72
N LEU A 174 -5.99 0.97 -14.28
CA LEU A 174 -5.88 -0.04 -15.34
C LEU A 174 -5.22 0.51 -16.60
N GLY A 175 -5.45 1.79 -16.92
CA GLY A 175 -4.75 2.45 -18.02
C GLY A 175 -3.24 2.57 -17.80
N ILE A 176 -2.77 2.72 -16.55
CA ILE A 176 -1.34 2.67 -16.20
C ILE A 176 -0.81 1.24 -16.41
N VAL A 177 -1.55 0.23 -15.94
CA VAL A 177 -1.16 -1.19 -16.11
C VAL A 177 -1.08 -1.56 -17.60
N ASP A 178 -2.08 -1.18 -18.38
CA ASP A 178 -2.14 -1.42 -19.83
C ASP A 178 -0.98 -0.73 -20.58
N GLU A 179 -0.64 0.50 -20.20
CA GLU A 179 0.44 1.27 -20.85
C GLU A 179 1.84 0.73 -20.52
N TYR A 180 2.10 0.48 -19.24
CA TYR A 180 3.45 0.22 -18.76
C TYR A 180 3.79 -1.27 -18.64
N GLN A 181 2.78 -2.15 -18.60
CA GLN A 181 2.95 -3.61 -18.50
C GLN A 181 4.03 -4.03 -17.49
N PRO A 182 3.91 -3.63 -16.20
CA PRO A 182 4.97 -3.78 -15.23
C PRO A 182 5.33 -5.25 -14.99
N GLU A 183 6.63 -5.56 -14.84
CA GLU A 183 7.09 -6.91 -14.49
C GLU A 183 6.77 -7.28 -13.04
N MET A 184 6.59 -6.27 -12.18
CA MET A 184 6.15 -6.44 -10.79
C MET A 184 5.10 -5.40 -10.44
N HIS A 185 4.02 -5.85 -9.82
CA HIS A 185 3.05 -5.00 -9.16
C HIS A 185 3.01 -5.31 -7.66
N LEU A 186 3.16 -4.28 -6.84
CA LEU A 186 2.98 -4.32 -5.39
C LEU A 186 1.77 -3.45 -5.03
N ASP A 187 0.75 -4.03 -4.41
CA ASP A 187 -0.38 -3.26 -3.87
C ASP A 187 -0.26 -3.16 -2.35
N LEU A 188 -0.07 -1.93 -1.85
CA LEU A 188 0.14 -1.66 -0.44
C LEU A 188 -1.18 -1.31 0.24
N HIS A 189 -1.60 -2.21 1.12
CA HIS A 189 -2.72 -2.04 2.02
C HIS A 189 -2.23 -1.59 3.41
N GLY A 190 -3.18 -1.25 4.27
CA GLY A 190 -2.90 -0.67 5.57
C GLY A 190 -4.00 -0.91 6.58
N THR A 191 -3.74 -0.52 7.83
CA THR A 191 -4.76 -0.59 8.87
C THR A 191 -5.77 0.53 8.68
N GLY A 192 -7.05 0.17 8.62
CA GLY A 192 -8.14 1.13 8.50
C GLY A 192 -9.08 1.18 9.69
N LEU A 193 -9.79 2.30 9.81
CA LEU A 193 -10.88 2.51 10.77
C LEU A 193 -12.17 1.73 10.42
N GLN A 194 -12.06 0.68 9.61
CA GLN A 194 -13.16 -0.03 8.95
C GLN A 194 -14.29 -0.50 9.87
N ALA A 195 -13.98 -0.82 11.13
CA ALA A 195 -14.94 -1.37 12.08
C ALA A 195 -15.72 -0.30 12.87
N PHE A 196 -15.41 0.99 12.71
CA PHE A 196 -16.06 2.04 13.49
C PHE A 196 -17.34 2.55 12.78
N PRO A 197 -18.50 2.53 13.49
CA PRO A 197 -19.71 3.22 13.05
C PRO A 197 -19.48 4.71 12.77
N ASP A 198 -20.25 5.31 11.85
CA ASP A 198 -20.10 6.73 11.47
C ASP A 198 -20.14 7.68 12.69
N ASP A 199 -21.03 7.42 13.65
CA ASP A 199 -21.17 8.19 14.90
C ASP A 199 -19.96 8.06 15.84
N LYS A 200 -19.07 7.10 15.56
CA LYS A 200 -17.81 6.86 16.27
C LYS A 200 -16.58 7.33 15.48
N LEU A 201 -16.73 7.91 14.30
CA LEU A 201 -15.57 8.40 13.56
C LEU A 201 -15.07 9.76 14.07
N GLY A 202 -15.91 10.60 14.68
CA GLY A 202 -15.46 11.88 15.26
C GLY A 202 -14.91 12.85 14.20
N ASP A 203 -13.76 13.49 14.49
CA ASP A 203 -12.97 14.27 13.51
C ASP A 203 -12.23 13.37 12.48
N ARG A 204 -12.49 12.08 12.60
CA ARG A 204 -12.02 11.00 11.76
C ARG A 204 -10.59 10.63 12.00
N THR A 205 -9.79 11.38 12.78
CA THR A 205 -8.38 11.09 13.09
C THR A 205 -8.17 9.64 13.54
N MET A 206 -7.02 9.04 13.18
CA MET A 206 -6.69 7.70 13.69
C MET A 206 -6.70 7.81 15.22
N ARG A 207 -7.64 7.11 15.86
CA ARG A 207 -7.77 7.15 17.31
C ARG A 207 -6.49 6.57 17.92
N GLN A 208 -6.04 7.22 18.99
CA GLN A 208 -4.99 6.73 19.89
C GLN A 208 -5.09 5.20 20.07
N GLY A 209 -4.06 4.45 19.67
CA GLY A 209 -3.99 2.99 19.88
C GLY A 209 -3.95 2.11 18.63
N GLN A 210 -4.21 2.64 17.44
CA GLN A 210 -4.28 1.82 16.24
C GLN A 210 -2.90 1.61 15.63
N THR A 211 -2.37 0.42 15.84
CA THR A 211 -1.08 -0.01 15.31
C THR A 211 -1.15 -1.49 14.96
N MET A 212 -0.39 -1.86 13.93
CA MET A 212 -0.07 -3.25 13.64
C MET A 212 1.36 -3.47 14.14
N PHE A 213 1.50 -4.31 15.17
CA PHE A 213 2.78 -4.54 15.85
C PHE A 213 3.59 -5.70 15.27
N GLU A 214 3.08 -6.33 14.21
CA GLU A 214 3.66 -7.51 13.57
C GLU A 214 3.75 -7.37 12.06
N ILE A 215 4.73 -8.07 11.48
CA ILE A 215 4.83 -8.28 10.03
C ILE A 215 4.31 -9.66 9.70
N SER A 216 3.20 -9.74 8.97
CA SER A 216 2.59 -11.02 8.57
C SER A 216 3.03 -11.49 7.17
N ALA A 217 3.49 -10.56 6.33
CA ALA A 217 3.76 -10.80 4.90
C ALA A 217 2.62 -11.56 4.17
N CYS A 218 1.40 -11.48 4.70
CA CYS A 218 0.20 -12.10 4.19
C CYS A 218 -0.95 -11.08 4.25
N SER A 219 -1.92 -11.23 3.36
CA SER A 219 -3.19 -10.52 3.52
C SER A 219 -4.12 -11.29 4.43
N TYR A 220 -4.76 -10.58 5.35
CA TYR A 220 -5.85 -11.13 6.17
C TYR A 220 -7.19 -11.19 5.44
N SER A 221 -7.31 -10.58 4.25
CA SER A 221 -8.56 -10.57 3.48
C SER A 221 -8.71 -11.80 2.58
N ASN A 222 -7.61 -12.35 2.06
CA ASN A 222 -7.64 -13.46 1.11
C ASN A 222 -6.28 -14.19 1.07
N CYS A 223 -6.29 -15.52 1.24
CA CYS A 223 -5.09 -16.36 1.22
C CYS A 223 -4.43 -16.48 -0.18
N GLY A 224 -5.08 -15.99 -1.23
CA GLY A 224 -4.57 -15.94 -2.60
C GLY A 224 -3.67 -14.73 -2.90
N VAL A 225 -3.73 -13.65 -2.10
CA VAL A 225 -2.98 -12.40 -2.35
C VAL A 225 -1.68 -12.34 -1.54
N ARG A 226 -0.79 -13.30 -1.81
CA ARG A 226 0.56 -13.34 -1.25
C ARG A 226 1.61 -12.96 -2.30
N PRO A 227 2.82 -12.57 -1.88
CA PRO A 227 3.95 -12.57 -2.79
C PRO A 227 4.08 -13.97 -3.41
N TRP A 228 4.14 -14.01 -4.74
CA TRP A 228 4.44 -15.24 -5.49
C TRP A 228 5.78 -15.82 -5.02
N ASP A 229 6.76 -14.94 -4.76
CA ASP A 229 8.13 -15.31 -4.49
C ASP A 229 8.40 -15.28 -2.98
N PRO A 230 8.71 -16.42 -2.35
CA PRO A 230 8.95 -16.49 -0.91
C PRO A 230 10.15 -15.64 -0.48
N ARG A 231 11.09 -15.30 -1.38
CA ARG A 231 12.22 -14.41 -1.06
C ARG A 231 11.76 -13.00 -0.70
N VAL A 232 10.64 -12.53 -1.26
CA VAL A 232 10.04 -11.24 -0.90
C VAL A 232 9.49 -11.30 0.52
N THR A 233 8.74 -12.37 0.84
CA THR A 233 8.26 -12.62 2.20
C THR A 233 9.39 -12.67 3.21
N GLU A 234 10.46 -13.42 2.95
CA GLU A 234 11.61 -13.48 3.88
C GLU A 234 12.32 -12.14 4.03
N ALA A 235 12.46 -11.36 2.95
CA ALA A 235 13.04 -10.02 3.03
C ALA A 235 12.19 -9.08 3.91
N MET A 236 10.86 -9.13 3.78
CA MET A 236 9.94 -8.37 4.63
C MET A 236 10.07 -8.76 6.11
N VAL A 237 10.10 -10.08 6.39
CA VAL A 237 10.25 -10.60 7.76
C VAL A 237 11.59 -10.18 8.36
N GLN A 238 12.68 -10.31 7.60
CA GLN A 238 14.02 -9.88 8.05
C GLN A 238 14.08 -8.38 8.35
N ALA A 239 13.49 -7.55 7.47
CA ALA A 239 13.41 -6.10 7.69
C ALA A 239 12.61 -5.77 8.97
N GLY A 240 11.51 -6.46 9.21
CA GLY A 240 10.73 -6.32 10.45
C GLY A 240 11.50 -6.69 11.69
N ALA A 241 12.12 -7.86 11.69
CA ALA A 241 12.92 -8.33 12.82
C ALA A 241 14.09 -7.39 13.11
N ALA A 242 14.76 -6.88 12.09
CA ALA A 242 15.83 -5.89 12.22
C ALA A 242 15.33 -4.55 12.80
N ALA A 243 14.09 -4.16 12.49
CA ALA A 243 13.43 -2.99 13.06
C ALA A 243 12.79 -3.25 14.43
N GLY A 244 12.92 -4.47 14.98
CA GLY A 244 12.42 -4.84 16.31
C GLY A 244 10.95 -5.27 16.34
N PHE A 245 10.33 -5.51 15.18
CA PHE A 245 8.96 -6.02 15.09
C PHE A 245 8.94 -7.54 15.06
N GLY A 246 7.94 -8.12 15.73
CA GLY A 246 7.63 -9.54 15.60
C GLY A 246 7.11 -9.88 14.21
N SER A 247 7.12 -11.16 13.87
CA SER A 247 6.51 -11.64 12.63
C SER A 247 5.61 -12.83 12.92
N ASP A 248 4.39 -12.78 12.36
CA ASP A 248 3.56 -13.95 12.16
C ASP A 248 3.93 -14.54 10.78
N ARG A 249 4.18 -15.83 10.73
CA ARG A 249 4.57 -16.54 9.50
C ARG A 249 3.41 -17.27 8.86
N ALA A 250 2.17 -17.13 9.37
CA ALA A 250 0.94 -17.69 8.81
C ALA A 250 1.17 -19.08 8.16
N GLU A 251 0.80 -19.28 6.89
CA GLU A 251 1.02 -20.52 6.15
C GLU A 251 2.43 -20.66 5.54
N ALA A 252 3.31 -19.67 5.68
CA ALA A 252 4.69 -19.73 5.17
C ALA A 252 5.49 -20.87 5.82
N ASP A 253 5.20 -21.18 7.09
CA ASP A 253 5.76 -22.34 7.78
C ASP A 253 5.23 -23.68 7.22
N ALA A 254 4.10 -23.66 6.52
CA ALA A 254 3.53 -24.84 5.87
C ALA A 254 4.03 -25.04 4.43
N GLN A 255 4.70 -24.05 3.81
CA GLN A 255 5.10 -24.05 2.40
C GLN A 255 3.98 -24.45 1.43
N ARG A 256 2.72 -24.14 1.77
CA ARG A 256 1.54 -24.61 1.03
C ARG A 256 0.72 -23.44 0.51
N CYS A 257 0.36 -23.53 -0.77
CA CYS A 257 -0.70 -22.71 -1.33
C CYS A 257 -2.05 -23.37 -1.02
N PHE A 258 -2.87 -22.76 -0.17
CA PHE A 258 -4.23 -23.24 0.03
C PHE A 258 -5.10 -22.89 -1.18
N TYR A 259 -5.72 -23.92 -1.75
CA TYR A 259 -6.66 -23.80 -2.84
C TYR A 259 -7.95 -23.11 -2.39
N ASN A 260 -8.50 -22.25 -3.25
CA ASN A 260 -9.83 -21.64 -3.17
C ASN A 260 -10.50 -21.81 -4.56
N PRO A 261 -11.81 -22.13 -4.64
CA PRO A 261 -12.60 -22.13 -5.88
C PRO A 261 -12.33 -20.98 -6.87
N ASP A 262 -12.00 -19.77 -6.41
CA ASP A 262 -11.69 -18.63 -7.29
C ASP A 262 -10.48 -18.88 -8.22
N HIS A 263 -9.57 -19.80 -7.85
CA HIS A 263 -8.44 -20.18 -8.68
C HIS A 263 -8.83 -21.02 -9.91
N ASP A 264 -10.03 -21.61 -9.94
CA ASP A 264 -10.46 -22.46 -11.07
C ASP A 264 -10.52 -21.69 -12.39
N VAL A 265 -10.85 -20.39 -12.33
CA VAL A 265 -10.88 -19.49 -13.50
C VAL A 265 -9.48 -19.34 -14.12
N PHE A 266 -8.44 -19.46 -13.32
CA PHE A 266 -7.04 -19.33 -13.75
C PHE A 266 -6.32 -20.68 -13.87
N ARG A 267 -7.01 -21.81 -13.65
CA ARG A 267 -6.38 -23.14 -13.60
C ARG A 267 -5.57 -23.50 -14.84
N SER A 268 -5.98 -23.03 -16.02
CA SER A 268 -5.25 -23.27 -17.28
C SER A 268 -4.02 -22.36 -17.46
N ARG A 269 -3.84 -21.39 -16.57
CA ARG A 269 -2.79 -20.35 -16.61
C ARG A 269 -1.85 -20.40 -15.41
N LEU A 270 -2.16 -21.22 -14.41
CA LEU A 270 -1.32 -21.48 -13.25
C LEU A 270 -0.57 -22.81 -13.47
N TRP A 271 0.65 -22.90 -12.97
CA TRP A 271 1.54 -24.06 -13.12
C TRP A 271 1.21 -25.16 -12.11
#